data_AF-A0A098ECB8-F1
#
_entry.id   AF-A0A098ECB8-F1
#
_cell.length_a   1.000
_cell.length_b   1.000
_cell.length_c   1.000
_cell.angle_alpha   90.00
_cell.angle_beta   90.00
_cell.angle_gamma   90.00
#
_symmetry.space_group_name_H-M   'P 1'
#
loop_
_entity.id
_entity.type
_entity.pdbx_description
1 polymer ?
#
loop_
_entity_poly.entity_id
_entity_poly.type
_entity_poly.pdbx_seq_one_letter_code
_entity_poly.pdbx_strand_id
1 'polypeptide(L)'
;MTKNKDEENTKGTLEKIVNNISFDNLPIKWQNFDFVKFSQNKTLFDFQKQGLKSALKALYLFYVENNGDKKSFFNQYQSNGMGENFDYDLKKKQDSKTVKFLLEYDKDYPVIDNKLSFEHFINRMSFWMATGSGKTLIIVKLIELLGYLISEKEIPKKDILFLTHRDVSFRTV
;
A
#
# COMPACT_ATOMS: atom_id res chain seq x y z
N MET A 1 8.62 -31.06 -22.18
CA MET A 1 9.15 -29.89 -21.45
C MET A 1 8.09 -28.81 -21.45
N THR A 2 7.27 -28.81 -20.41
CA THR A 2 6.22 -27.82 -20.14
C THR A 2 6.92 -26.51 -19.76
N LYS A 3 6.76 -25.47 -20.59
CA LYS A 3 7.12 -24.11 -20.20
C LYS A 3 6.21 -23.72 -19.03
N ASN A 4 6.79 -23.56 -17.84
CA ASN A 4 6.09 -22.98 -16.69
C ASN A 4 5.63 -21.58 -17.08
N LYS A 5 4.32 -21.37 -17.07
CA LYS A 5 3.64 -20.09 -17.38
C LYS A 5 3.73 -19.08 -16.22
N ASP A 6 4.46 -19.41 -15.15
CA ASP A 6 4.52 -18.62 -13.92
C ASP A 6 5.70 -17.62 -13.88
N GLU A 7 6.57 -17.63 -14.90
CA GLU A 7 7.65 -16.63 -15.06
C GLU A 7 7.29 -15.53 -16.08
N GLU A 8 6.01 -15.14 -16.14
CA GLU A 8 5.68 -13.83 -16.71
C GLU A 8 6.13 -12.76 -15.71
N ASN A 9 7.41 -12.42 -15.87
CA ASN A 9 8.17 -11.39 -15.17
C ASN A 9 7.30 -10.19 -14.76
N THR A 10 6.78 -10.20 -13.53
CA THR A 10 5.95 -9.14 -12.95
C THR A 10 6.79 -7.88 -12.76
N LYS A 11 6.93 -7.10 -13.82
CA LYS A 11 7.73 -5.87 -13.88
C LYS A 11 7.26 -4.86 -12.83
N GLY A 12 8.16 -4.43 -11.94
CA GLY A 12 8.01 -3.30 -11.02
C GLY A 12 6.78 -3.28 -10.09
N THR A 13 6.53 -4.34 -9.31
CA THR A 13 5.47 -4.33 -8.28
C THR A 13 5.98 -3.83 -6.93
N LEU A 14 5.09 -3.27 -6.10
CA LEU A 14 5.43 -2.87 -4.72
C LEU A 14 6.00 -4.03 -3.91
N GLU A 15 5.44 -5.23 -4.11
CA GLU A 15 5.89 -6.46 -3.45
C GLU A 15 7.38 -6.74 -3.71
N LYS A 16 7.83 -6.64 -4.98
CA LYS A 16 9.25 -6.84 -5.31
C LYS A 16 10.14 -5.82 -4.62
N ILE A 17 9.73 -4.55 -4.60
CA ILE A 17 10.49 -3.47 -3.97
C ILE A 17 10.64 -3.74 -2.46
N VAL A 18 9.55 -4.06 -1.76
CA VAL A 18 9.61 -4.31 -0.31
C VAL A 18 10.29 -5.63 0.06
N ASN A 19 10.26 -6.63 -0.82
CA ASN A 19 10.97 -7.89 -0.59
C ASN A 19 12.50 -7.72 -0.62
N ASN A 20 13.01 -6.70 -1.32
CA ASN A 20 14.43 -6.36 -1.34
C ASN A 20 14.90 -5.64 -0.07
N ILE A 21 13.98 -5.15 0.76
CA ILE A 21 14.30 -4.48 2.03
C ILE A 21 14.39 -5.53 3.13
N SER A 22 15.54 -5.65 3.79
CA SER A 22 15.65 -6.49 4.99
C SER A 22 14.90 -5.84 6.16
N PHE A 23 14.09 -6.62 6.88
CA PHE A 23 13.37 -6.12 8.05
C PHE A 23 14.34 -5.72 9.17
N ASP A 24 15.43 -6.46 9.31
CA ASP A 24 16.41 -6.26 10.39
C ASP A 24 17.24 -4.97 10.19
N ASN A 25 17.21 -4.39 8.98
CA ASN A 25 17.88 -3.13 8.66
C ASN A 25 17.03 -1.89 9.01
N LEU A 26 15.76 -2.07 9.40
CA LEU A 26 14.90 -0.95 9.76
C LEU A 26 15.31 -0.35 11.12
N PRO A 27 15.03 0.92 11.41
CA PRO A 27 15.27 1.47 12.75
C PRO A 27 14.48 0.71 13.83
N ILE A 28 15.03 0.62 15.05
CA ILE A 28 14.42 -0.13 16.18
C ILE A 28 12.95 0.24 16.41
N LYS A 29 12.61 1.53 16.30
CA LYS A 29 11.23 2.02 16.44
C LYS A 29 10.26 1.36 15.46
N TRP A 30 10.71 1.01 14.26
CA TRP A 30 9.93 0.32 13.24
C TRP A 30 9.91 -1.20 13.43
N GLN A 31 10.79 -1.76 14.26
CA GLN A 31 10.86 -3.19 14.55
C GLN A 31 10.04 -3.60 15.78
N ASN A 32 9.84 -2.69 16.74
CA ASN A 32 9.24 -2.97 18.05
C ASN A 32 7.72 -3.28 18.04
N PHE A 33 7.07 -3.30 16.89
CA PHE A 33 5.66 -3.66 16.79
C PHE A 33 5.43 -5.16 17.00
N ASP A 34 4.45 -5.54 17.84
CA ASP A 34 4.09 -6.94 18.02
C ASP A 34 3.25 -7.47 16.85
N PHE A 35 3.91 -8.18 15.94
CA PHE A 35 3.27 -8.87 14.82
C PHE A 35 2.62 -10.21 15.20
N VAL A 36 2.93 -10.80 16.36
CA VAL A 36 2.54 -12.16 16.69
C VAL A 36 1.18 -12.18 17.37
N LYS A 37 0.98 -11.36 18.40
CA LYS A 37 -0.22 -11.40 19.22
C LYS A 37 -1.35 -10.59 18.58
N PHE A 38 -2.53 -11.20 18.52
CA PHE A 38 -3.78 -10.53 18.12
C PHE A 38 -4.70 -10.29 19.31
N SER A 39 -4.79 -11.25 20.23
CA SER A 39 -5.55 -11.13 21.49
C SER A 39 -4.90 -12.01 22.55
N GLN A 40 -5.50 -12.12 23.75
CA GLN A 40 -4.99 -13.02 24.80
C GLN A 40 -4.80 -14.47 24.32
N ASN A 41 -5.73 -14.98 23.51
CA ASN A 41 -5.78 -16.39 23.10
C ASN A 41 -5.54 -16.60 21.60
N LYS A 42 -5.14 -15.55 20.87
CA LYS A 42 -5.03 -15.61 19.40
C LYS A 42 -3.74 -15.00 18.90
N THR A 43 -3.03 -15.74 18.07
CA THR A 43 -1.84 -15.30 17.35
C THR A 43 -2.09 -15.27 15.84
N LEU A 44 -1.26 -14.52 15.13
CA LEU A 44 -1.29 -14.44 13.67
C LEU A 44 -0.49 -15.57 13.03
N PHE A 45 -1.00 -16.09 11.92
CA PHE A 45 -0.28 -17.03 11.06
C PHE A 45 0.91 -16.35 10.37
N ASP A 46 1.88 -17.15 9.90
CA ASP A 46 3.09 -16.63 9.26
C ASP A 46 2.81 -15.73 8.06
N PHE A 47 1.89 -16.13 7.19
CA PHE A 47 1.51 -15.33 6.03
C PHE A 47 0.85 -13.99 6.42
N GLN A 48 0.12 -13.94 7.55
CA GLN A 48 -0.48 -12.71 8.06
C GLN A 48 0.59 -11.78 8.62
N LYS A 49 1.56 -12.34 9.35
CA LYS A 49 2.74 -11.62 9.85
C LYS A 49 3.57 -11.06 8.68
N GLN A 50 3.79 -11.86 7.64
CA GLN A 50 4.50 -11.44 6.43
C GLN A 50 3.78 -10.28 5.74
N GLY A 51 2.45 -10.37 5.56
CA GLY A 51 1.67 -9.27 4.99
C GLY A 51 1.82 -7.96 5.77
N LEU A 52 1.72 -8.03 7.10
CA LEU A 52 1.91 -6.85 7.96
C LEU A 52 3.36 -6.30 7.89
N LYS A 53 4.37 -7.17 7.84
CA LYS A 53 5.77 -6.75 7.67
C LYS A 53 6.01 -6.07 6.32
N SER A 54 5.42 -6.60 5.24
CA SER A 54 5.49 -5.97 3.91
C SER A 54 4.81 -4.60 3.92
N ALA A 55 3.69 -4.45 4.62
CA ALA A 55 3.03 -3.16 4.82
C ALA A 55 3.93 -2.18 5.58
N LEU A 56 4.56 -2.62 6.66
CA LEU A 56 5.50 -1.81 7.45
C LEU A 56 6.68 -1.34 6.60
N LYS A 57 7.27 -2.22 5.79
CA LYS A 57 8.36 -1.87 4.87
C LYS A 57 7.92 -0.85 3.83
N ALA A 58 6.72 -1.00 3.26
CA ALA A 58 6.18 -0.03 2.30
C ALA A 58 5.94 1.34 2.94
N LEU A 59 5.43 1.37 4.18
CA LEU A 59 5.25 2.60 4.94
C LEU A 59 6.59 3.29 5.24
N TYR A 60 7.60 2.52 5.67
CA TYR A 60 8.95 3.03 5.91
C TYR A 60 9.54 3.62 4.63
N LEU A 61 9.46 2.86 3.53
CA LEU A 61 9.94 3.28 2.23
C LEU A 61 9.29 4.59 1.80
N PHE A 62 7.97 4.71 1.93
CA PHE A 62 7.27 5.92 1.51
C PHE A 62 7.56 7.12 2.42
N TYR A 63 7.39 6.98 3.74
CA TYR A 63 7.45 8.11 4.66
C TYR A 63 8.87 8.51 5.06
N VAL A 64 9.79 7.56 5.15
CA VAL A 64 11.17 7.81 5.62
C VAL A 64 12.11 7.97 4.43
N GLU A 65 12.23 6.96 3.56
CA GLU A 65 13.21 7.00 2.47
C GLU A 65 12.83 8.00 1.36
N ASN A 66 11.52 8.17 1.09
CA ASN A 66 11.03 9.09 0.07
C ASN A 66 10.40 10.36 0.66
N ASN A 67 10.45 10.59 1.98
CA ASN A 67 9.87 11.76 2.65
C ASN A 67 8.38 12.03 2.28
N GLY A 68 7.61 10.99 1.96
CA GLY A 68 6.23 11.11 1.50
C GLY A 68 6.05 11.68 0.09
N ASP A 69 7.13 11.83 -0.68
CA ASP A 69 7.09 12.33 -2.06
C ASP A 69 6.70 11.23 -3.05
N LYS A 70 5.58 11.43 -3.74
CA LYS A 70 5.05 10.46 -4.71
C LYS A 70 6.00 10.28 -5.90
N LYS A 71 6.63 11.35 -6.37
CA LYS A 71 7.52 11.29 -7.53
C LYS A 71 8.76 10.45 -7.23
N SER A 72 9.42 10.69 -6.10
CA SER A 72 10.57 9.90 -5.63
C SER A 72 10.17 8.44 -5.42
N PHE A 73 9.00 8.20 -4.82
CA PHE A 73 8.49 6.84 -4.65
C PHE A 73 8.23 6.16 -6.00
N PHE A 74 7.63 6.86 -6.97
CA PHE A 74 7.40 6.34 -8.32
C PHE A 74 8.70 6.03 -9.07
N ASN A 75 9.75 6.84 -8.90
CA ASN A 75 11.07 6.56 -9.46
C ASN A 75 11.60 5.21 -8.98
N GLN A 76 11.33 4.82 -7.72
CA GLN A 76 11.74 3.51 -7.23
C GLN A 76 11.02 2.36 -7.95
N TYR A 77 9.74 2.52 -8.29
CA TYR A 77 9.03 1.55 -9.12
C TYR A 77 9.70 1.41 -10.50
N GLN A 78 10.06 2.53 -11.13
CA GLN A 78 10.73 2.55 -12.42
C GLN A 78 12.09 1.85 -12.34
N SER A 79 12.90 2.16 -11.32
CA SER A 79 14.20 1.51 -11.08
C SER A 79 14.08 0.00 -10.79
N ASN A 80 12.93 -0.46 -10.30
CA ASN A 80 12.64 -1.88 -10.06
C ASN A 80 11.88 -2.54 -11.25
N GLY A 81 11.98 -1.95 -12.43
CA GLY A 81 11.52 -2.56 -13.68
C GLY A 81 10.10 -2.19 -14.10
N MET A 82 9.46 -1.19 -13.48
CA MET A 82 8.21 -0.61 -14.00
C MET A 82 8.53 0.29 -15.21
N GLY A 83 8.75 -0.33 -16.37
CA GLY A 83 9.12 0.38 -17.60
C GLY A 83 7.94 0.73 -18.53
N GLU A 84 6.74 0.24 -18.24
CA GLU A 84 5.54 0.54 -19.03
C GLU A 84 4.93 1.88 -18.61
N ASN A 85 4.47 2.66 -19.59
CA ASN A 85 3.73 3.89 -19.32
C ASN A 85 2.27 3.53 -18.99
N PHE A 86 1.89 3.74 -17.73
CA PHE A 86 0.53 3.54 -17.21
C PHE A 86 -0.25 4.85 -17.03
N ASP A 87 0.20 5.94 -17.64
CA ASP A 87 -0.48 7.23 -17.57
C ASP A 87 -1.90 7.11 -18.14
N TYR A 88 -2.83 7.78 -17.47
CA TYR A 88 -4.23 7.73 -17.84
C TYR A 88 -4.51 8.78 -18.94
N ASP A 89 -4.68 8.31 -20.18
CA ASP A 89 -5.02 9.14 -21.33
C ASP A 89 -6.51 9.50 -21.34
N LEU A 90 -6.81 10.78 -21.12
CA LEU A 90 -8.19 11.28 -21.07
C LEU A 90 -8.87 11.27 -22.43
N LYS A 91 -8.12 11.42 -23.55
CA LYS A 91 -8.70 11.47 -24.90
C LYS A 91 -9.33 10.12 -25.28
N LYS A 92 -8.75 9.02 -24.81
CA LYS A 92 -9.27 7.67 -25.07
C LYS A 92 -10.53 7.33 -24.27
N LYS A 93 -10.90 8.14 -23.27
CA LYS A 93 -11.93 7.82 -22.25
C LYS A 93 -12.86 8.99 -21.90
N GLN A 94 -12.99 9.98 -22.79
CA GLN A 94 -13.68 11.26 -22.57
C GLN A 94 -15.10 11.14 -21.97
N ASP A 95 -15.86 10.10 -22.32
CA ASP A 95 -17.26 9.93 -21.87
C ASP A 95 -17.43 9.12 -20.58
N SER A 96 -16.35 8.71 -19.92
CA SER A 96 -16.47 7.88 -18.72
C SER A 96 -16.82 8.71 -17.47
N LYS A 97 -17.70 8.16 -16.61
CA LYS A 97 -17.98 8.74 -15.28
C LYS A 97 -16.70 8.94 -14.46
N THR A 98 -15.72 8.06 -14.63
CA THR A 98 -14.41 8.12 -13.97
C THR A 98 -13.64 9.40 -14.32
N VAL A 99 -13.65 9.82 -15.59
CA VAL A 99 -12.97 11.06 -16.01
C VAL A 99 -13.61 12.28 -15.34
N LYS A 100 -14.94 12.34 -15.26
CA LYS A 100 -15.65 13.43 -14.57
C LYS A 100 -15.19 13.55 -13.12
N PHE A 101 -15.17 12.44 -12.39
CA PHE A 101 -14.69 12.44 -11.00
C PHE A 101 -13.21 12.83 -10.89
N LEU A 102 -12.32 12.33 -11.74
CA LEU A 102 -10.90 12.70 -11.66
C LEU A 102 -10.66 14.19 -11.93
N LEU A 103 -11.45 14.79 -12.83
CA LEU A 103 -11.38 16.23 -13.13
C LEU A 103 -11.92 17.11 -12.00
N GLU A 104 -12.76 16.59 -11.11
CA GLU A 104 -13.23 17.32 -9.91
C GLU A 104 -12.13 17.48 -8.85
N TYR A 105 -11.06 16.67 -8.91
CA TYR A 105 -9.93 16.67 -7.96
C TYR A 105 -8.61 17.05 -8.67
N ASP A 106 -8.63 18.12 -9.46
CA ASP A 106 -7.50 18.61 -10.26
C ASP A 106 -6.22 18.90 -9.45
N LYS A 107 -6.36 19.27 -8.17
CA LYS A 107 -5.22 19.47 -7.25
C LYS A 107 -4.47 18.18 -6.94
N ASP A 108 -5.18 17.07 -6.79
CA ASP A 108 -4.59 15.76 -6.45
C ASP A 108 -4.19 14.97 -7.70
N TYR A 109 -4.88 15.24 -8.81
CA TYR A 109 -4.74 14.62 -10.12
C TYR A 109 -4.55 15.69 -11.21
N PRO A 110 -3.37 16.34 -11.25
CA PRO A 110 -3.08 17.35 -12.25
C PRO A 110 -3.00 16.74 -13.65
N VAL A 111 -3.73 17.35 -14.58
CA VAL A 111 -3.75 16.94 -15.99
C VAL A 111 -2.71 17.73 -16.77
N ILE A 112 -1.77 17.02 -17.40
CA ILE A 112 -0.76 17.60 -18.30
C ILE A 112 -0.91 16.94 -19.66
N ASP A 113 -1.07 17.73 -20.73
CA ASP A 113 -1.25 17.24 -22.10
C ASP A 113 -2.40 16.22 -22.28
N ASN A 114 -3.51 16.41 -21.56
CA ASN A 114 -4.65 15.49 -21.49
C ASN A 114 -4.33 14.11 -20.90
N LYS A 115 -3.27 14.01 -20.09
CA LYS A 115 -2.89 12.79 -19.38
C LYS A 115 -2.77 13.05 -17.90
N LEU A 116 -3.10 12.04 -17.10
CA LEU A 116 -2.78 11.99 -15.69
C LEU A 116 -1.60 11.04 -15.50
N SER A 117 -0.53 11.52 -14.87
CA SER A 117 0.61 10.67 -14.59
C SER A 117 0.25 9.53 -13.65
N PHE A 118 0.81 8.34 -13.91
CA PHE A 118 0.61 7.19 -13.02
C PHE A 118 1.12 7.43 -11.58
N GLU A 119 2.01 8.41 -11.38
CA GLU A 119 2.52 8.79 -10.05
C GLU A 119 1.41 9.21 -9.06
N HIS A 120 0.25 9.65 -9.55
CA HIS A 120 -0.87 10.02 -8.68
C HIS A 120 -1.71 8.81 -8.25
N PHE A 121 -1.53 7.65 -8.89
CA PHE A 121 -2.26 6.42 -8.62
C PHE A 121 -1.49 5.39 -7.78
N ILE A 122 -0.20 5.63 -7.56
CA ILE A 122 0.64 4.86 -6.62
C ILE A 122 0.30 5.21 -5.15
N ASN A 123 1.11 4.73 -4.20
CA ASN A 123 0.84 4.78 -2.76
C ASN A 123 -0.44 4.00 -2.37
N ARG A 124 -0.58 2.80 -2.93
CA ARG A 124 -1.65 1.86 -2.64
C ARG A 124 -1.05 0.50 -2.33
N MET A 125 -1.52 -0.12 -1.24
CA MET A 125 -1.18 -1.49 -0.87
C MET A 125 -2.40 -2.37 -1.03
N SER A 126 -2.21 -3.54 -1.63
CA SER A 126 -3.28 -4.51 -1.87
C SER A 126 -2.92 -5.86 -1.26
N PHE A 127 -3.83 -6.43 -0.48
CA PHE A 127 -3.69 -7.76 0.12
C PHE A 127 -4.62 -8.74 -0.58
N TRP A 128 -4.08 -9.61 -1.43
CA TRP A 128 -4.85 -10.68 -2.06
C TRP A 128 -4.81 -11.91 -1.18
N MET A 129 -5.97 -12.37 -0.67
CA MET A 129 -6.03 -13.54 0.20
C MET A 129 -7.30 -14.36 0.01
N ALA A 130 -7.16 -15.68 0.12
CA ALA A 130 -8.27 -16.64 0.04
C ALA A 130 -9.38 -16.35 1.06
N THR A 131 -10.60 -16.82 0.78
CA THR A 131 -11.72 -16.78 1.73
C THR A 131 -11.38 -17.61 2.97
N GLY A 132 -11.77 -17.15 4.18
CA GLY A 132 -11.42 -17.84 5.43
C GLY A 132 -10.00 -17.64 5.97
N SER A 133 -9.09 -17.02 5.21
CA SER A 133 -7.69 -16.75 5.64
C SER A 133 -7.53 -15.68 6.74
N GLY A 134 -8.64 -15.11 7.24
CA GLY A 134 -8.61 -14.13 8.32
C GLY A 134 -8.19 -12.72 7.92
N LYS A 135 -8.54 -12.25 6.71
CA LYS A 135 -8.29 -10.87 6.23
C LYS A 135 -8.64 -9.79 7.27
N THR A 136 -9.75 -9.96 7.99
CA THR A 136 -10.18 -9.04 9.05
C THR A 136 -9.13 -8.86 10.14
N LEU A 137 -8.37 -9.90 10.49
CA LEU A 137 -7.32 -9.80 11.51
C LEU A 137 -6.17 -8.91 11.04
N ILE A 138 -5.78 -9.04 9.77
CA ILE A 138 -4.74 -8.18 9.17
C ILE A 138 -5.22 -6.73 9.18
N ILE A 139 -6.48 -6.47 8.80
CA ILE A 139 -7.02 -5.10 8.79
C ILE A 139 -6.94 -4.48 10.19
N VAL A 140 -7.40 -5.18 11.23
CA VAL A 140 -7.36 -4.68 12.62
C VAL A 140 -5.92 -4.44 13.07
N LYS A 141 -5.00 -5.39 12.80
CA LYS A 141 -3.58 -5.23 13.13
C LYS A 141 -2.89 -4.13 12.32
N LEU A 142 -3.32 -3.87 11.10
CA LEU A 142 -2.80 -2.78 10.28
C LEU A 142 -3.23 -1.43 10.86
N ILE A 143 -4.47 -1.30 11.35
CA ILE A 143 -4.93 -0.11 12.06
C ILE A 143 -4.12 0.09 13.35
N GLU A 144 -3.89 -0.97 14.12
CA GLU A 144 -3.02 -0.93 15.31
C GLU A 144 -1.59 -0.51 14.96
N LEU A 145 -1.02 -1.05 13.88
CA LEU A 145 0.30 -0.68 13.38
C LEU A 145 0.38 0.80 12.99
N LEU A 146 -0.61 1.31 12.25
CA LEU A 146 -0.68 2.72 11.90
C LEU A 146 -0.78 3.60 13.15
N GLY A 147 -1.62 3.21 14.12
CA GLY A 147 -1.75 3.90 15.40
C GLY A 147 -0.44 3.97 16.17
N TYR A 148 0.29 2.85 16.23
CA TYR A 148 1.62 2.77 16.83
C TYR A 148 2.63 3.70 16.13
N LEU A 149 2.71 3.67 14.80
CA LEU A 149 3.65 4.54 14.06
C LEU A 149 3.30 6.03 14.21
N ILE A 150 2.00 6.35 14.34
CA ILE A 150 1.54 7.72 14.62
C ILE A 150 1.94 8.15 16.04
N SER A 151 1.80 7.28 17.05
CA SER A 151 2.20 7.63 18.43
C SER A 151 3.70 7.83 18.58
N GLU A 152 4.49 7.05 17.83
CA GLU A 152 5.95 7.19 17.76
C GLU A 152 6.40 8.38 16.89
N LYS A 153 5.46 9.09 16.25
CA LYS A 153 5.71 10.22 15.32
C LYS A 153 6.55 9.85 14.09
N GLU A 154 6.56 8.57 13.73
CA GLU A 154 7.29 8.06 12.56
C GLU A 154 6.49 8.24 11.26
N ILE A 155 5.16 8.37 11.36
CA ILE A 155 4.29 8.77 10.23
C ILE A 155 3.38 9.94 10.63
N PRO A 156 2.91 10.74 9.66
CA PRO A 156 2.03 11.87 9.94
C PRO A 156 0.71 11.43 10.61
N LYS A 157 0.27 12.19 11.62
CA LYS A 157 -1.04 12.03 12.24
C LYS A 157 -2.14 12.36 11.22
N LYS A 158 -2.90 11.36 10.80
CA LYS A 158 -4.07 11.48 9.92
C LYS A 158 -5.18 10.57 10.41
N ASP A 159 -6.42 10.92 10.07
CA ASP A 159 -7.58 10.09 10.39
C ASP A 159 -7.57 8.80 9.56
N ILE A 160 -8.02 7.70 10.15
CA ILE A 160 -8.12 6.39 9.50
C ILE A 160 -9.59 6.12 9.16
N LEU A 161 -9.91 6.11 7.88
CA LEU A 161 -11.24 5.76 7.38
C LEU A 161 -11.30 4.26 7.05
N PHE A 162 -12.16 3.51 7.75
CA PHE A 162 -12.44 2.11 7.45
C PHE A 162 -13.85 1.94 6.87
N LEU A 163 -13.92 1.54 5.60
CA LEU A 163 -15.18 1.31 4.89
C LEU A 163 -15.56 -0.17 4.90
N THR A 164 -16.81 -0.46 5.23
CA THR A 164 -17.39 -1.80 5.28
C THR A 164 -18.75 -1.80 4.60
N HIS A 165 -19.12 -2.91 3.94
CA HIS A 165 -20.42 -3.07 3.27
C HIS A 165 -21.61 -3.08 4.25
N ARG A 166 -21.36 -3.32 5.54
CA ARG A 166 -22.39 -3.28 6.60
C ARG A 166 -22.06 -2.17 7.58
N ASP A 167 -23.09 -1.55 8.14
CA ASP A 167 -22.99 -0.59 9.25
C ASP A 167 -22.42 -1.29 10.49
N VAL A 168 -21.11 -1.49 10.51
CA VAL A 168 -20.39 -1.97 11.68
C VAL A 168 -19.93 -0.73 12.42
N SER A 169 -20.72 -0.34 13.42
CA SER A 169 -20.38 0.77 14.30
C SER A 169 -19.16 0.39 15.13
N PHE A 170 -17.96 0.82 14.69
CA PHE A 170 -16.79 0.84 15.56
C PHE A 170 -16.89 2.11 16.40
N ARG A 171 -17.40 1.98 17.63
CA ARG A 171 -17.24 3.04 18.63
C ARG A 171 -15.76 3.09 19.00
N THR A 172 -15.11 4.20 18.68
CA THR A 172 -13.83 4.58 19.26
C THR A 172 -14.02 4.65 20.77
N VAL A 173 -13.21 3.91 21.53
CA VAL A 173 -13.06 4.09 22.98
C VAL A 173 -11.99 5.16 23.20
#